data_AF-A0A930S7X3-F1
#
_entry.id   AF-A0A930S7X3-F1
#
_cell.length_a   1.000
_cell.length_b   1.000
_cell.length_c   1.000
_cell.angle_alpha   90.00
_cell.angle_beta   90.00
_cell.angle_gamma   90.00
#
_symmetry.space_group_name_H-M   'P 1'
#
loop_
_entity.id
_entity.type
_entity.pdbx_description
1 polymer ?
#
loop_
_entity_poly.entity_id
_entity_poly.type
_entity_poly.pdbx_seq_one_letter_code
_entity_poly.pdbx_strand_id
1 'polypeptide(L)'
;AMAVLMTCYGAGFSLIPPYLSDIFGAKELATLHGYILTAWAMAALVGPMLLSVTYELTKSYQMTLLVFIALYVVALVIAHLLKKRGLRQVA
;
A
#
# COMPACT_ATOMS: atom_id res chain seq x y z
N ALA A 1 -14.59 -15.09 -3.52
CA ALA A 1 -13.57 -14.15 -4.04
C ALA A 1 -13.48 -12.88 -3.18
N MET A 2 -14.55 -12.07 -3.09
CA MET A 2 -14.48 -10.77 -2.37
C MET A 2 -14.18 -10.87 -0.87
N ALA A 3 -14.74 -11.86 -0.17
CA ALA A 3 -14.43 -12.07 1.25
C ALA A 3 -12.92 -12.28 1.50
N VAL A 4 -12.26 -13.08 0.65
CA VAL A 4 -10.80 -13.33 0.75
C VAL A 4 -10.01 -12.04 0.56
N LEU A 5 -10.35 -11.25 -0.46
CA LEU A 5 -9.67 -9.98 -0.74
C LEU A 5 -9.81 -8.99 0.42
N MET A 6 -11.02 -8.86 0.97
CA MET A 6 -11.28 -7.96 2.11
C MET A 6 -10.57 -8.43 3.39
N THR A 7 -10.54 -9.75 3.65
CA THR A 7 -9.81 -10.30 4.80
C THR A 7 -8.30 -10.06 4.67
N CYS A 8 -7.71 -10.27 3.49
CA CYS A 8 -6.28 -9.99 3.27
C CYS A 8 -5.94 -8.51 3.46
N TYR A 9 -6.79 -7.62 2.96
CA TYR A 9 -6.62 -6.17 3.15
C TYR A 9 -6.72 -5.77 4.63
N GLY A 10 -7.74 -6.27 5.34
CA GLY A 10 -7.93 -5.99 6.77
C GLY A 10 -6.82 -6.57 7.66
N ALA A 11 -6.35 -7.78 7.35
CA ALA A 11 -5.25 -8.42 8.07
C ALA A 11 -3.95 -7.60 7.97
N GLY A 12 -3.63 -7.06 6.79
CA GLY A 12 -2.46 -6.21 6.60
C GLY A 12 -2.52 -4.92 7.43
N PHE A 13 -3.66 -4.24 7.42
CA PHE A 13 -3.84 -2.97 8.15
C PHE A 13 -3.78 -3.16 9.67
N SER A 14 -4.33 -4.25 10.19
CA SER A 14 -4.30 -4.58 11.63
C SER A 14 -2.89 -4.85 12.17
N LEU A 15 -1.96 -5.27 11.31
CA LEU A 15 -0.58 -5.59 11.72
C LEU A 15 0.34 -4.36 11.76
N ILE A 16 -0.07 -3.23 11.17
CA ILE A 16 0.78 -2.02 11.07
C ILE A 16 1.15 -1.47 12.47
N PRO A 17 0.21 -1.22 13.41
CA PRO A 17 0.58 -0.64 14.70
C PRO A 17 1.44 -1.57 15.59
N PRO A 18 1.12 -2.87 15.74
CA PRO A 18 1.99 -3.79 16.48
C PRO A 18 3.40 -3.87 15.88
N TYR A 19 3.50 -3.97 14.55
CA TYR A 19 4.79 -4.04 13.87
C TYR A 19 5.65 -2.78 14.06
N LEU A 20 5.04 -1.60 13.98
CA LEU A 20 5.73 -0.34 14.26
C LEU A 20 6.15 -0.22 15.72
N SER A 21 5.31 -0.68 16.65
CA SER A 21 5.60 -0.67 18.08
C SER A 21 6.80 -1.55 18.40
N ASP A 22 6.91 -2.72 17.76
CA ASP A 22 8.00 -3.67 17.98
C ASP A 22 9.36 -3.14 17.45
N ILE A 23 9.36 -2.35 16.38
CA ILE A 23 10.59 -1.85 15.74
C ILE A 23 11.05 -0.50 16.31
N PHE A 24 10.12 0.44 16.50
CA PHE A 24 10.42 1.83 16.85
C PHE A 24 10.09 2.18 18.31
N GLY A 25 9.41 1.28 19.02
CA GLY A 25 8.91 1.52 20.37
C GLY A 25 7.63 2.36 20.38
N ALA A 26 6.91 2.29 21.52
CA ALA A 26 5.59 2.91 21.65
C ALA A 26 5.61 4.45 21.65
N LYS A 27 6.76 5.10 21.88
CA LYS A 27 6.86 6.57 21.90
C LYS A 27 6.59 7.20 20.54
N GLU A 28 7.13 6.64 19.47
CA GLU A 28 7.01 7.19 18.10
C GLU A 28 5.88 6.54 17.29
N LEU A 29 5.19 5.55 17.87
CA LEU A 29 4.15 4.78 17.21
C LEU A 29 3.05 5.67 16.62
N ALA A 30 2.53 6.62 17.41
CA ALA A 30 1.45 7.50 16.98
C ALA A 30 1.87 8.38 15.79
N THR A 31 3.09 8.90 15.81
CA THR A 31 3.65 9.74 14.74
C THR A 31 3.84 8.94 13.45
N LEU A 32 4.48 7.76 13.54
CA LEU A 32 4.75 6.90 12.39
C LEU A 32 3.47 6.33 11.79
N HIS A 33 2.56 5.85 12.63
CA HIS A 33 1.26 5.38 12.16
C HIS A 33 0.47 6.51 11.51
N GLY A 34 0.53 7.73 12.06
CA GLY A 34 -0.02 8.94 11.46
C GLY A 34 0.51 9.18 10.04
N TYR A 35 1.83 9.08 9.83
CA TYR A 35 2.40 9.22 8.48
C TYR A 35 1.87 8.16 7.50
N ILE A 36 1.75 6.90 7.93
CA ILE A 36 1.17 5.85 7.08
C ILE A 36 -0.29 6.18 6.73
N LEU A 37 -1.08 6.65 7.69
CA LEU A 37 -2.47 7.04 7.45
C LEU A 37 -2.58 8.24 6.49
N THR A 38 -1.67 9.21 6.56
CA THR A 38 -1.65 10.32 5.60
C THR A 38 -1.34 9.84 4.18
N ALA A 39 -0.39 8.91 4.02
CA ALA A 39 -0.10 8.30 2.72
C ALA A 39 -1.28 7.48 2.19
N TRP A 40 -1.97 6.75 3.07
CA TRP A 40 -3.19 6.02 2.74
C TRP A 40 -4.34 6.95 2.31
N ALA A 41 -4.53 8.07 3.00
CA ALA A 41 -5.53 9.08 2.64
C ALA A 41 -5.23 9.69 1.26
N MET A 42 -3.96 9.97 0.96
CA MET A 42 -3.54 10.43 -0.37
C MET A 42 -3.83 9.38 -1.45
N ALA A 43 -3.59 8.10 -1.17
CA ALA A 43 -3.93 7.02 -2.11
C ALA A 43 -5.45 6.92 -2.34
N ALA A 44 -6.26 7.12 -1.30
CA ALA A 44 -7.72 7.14 -1.42
C ALA A 44 -8.22 8.31 -2.27
N LEU A 45 -7.56 9.46 -2.24
CA LEU A 45 -7.86 10.61 -3.11
C LEU A 45 -7.44 10.37 -4.57
N VAL A 46 -6.23 9.85 -4.78
CA VAL A 46 -5.65 9.67 -6.13
C VAL A 46 -6.27 8.48 -6.87
N GLY A 47 -6.68 7.43 -6.16
CA GLY A 47 -7.23 6.20 -6.76
C GLY A 47 -8.41 6.44 -7.71
N PRO A 48 -9.50 7.12 -7.27
CA PRO A 48 -10.64 7.44 -8.13
C PRO A 48 -10.28 8.38 -9.28
N MET A 49 -9.36 9.32 -9.07
CA MET A 49 -8.90 10.22 -10.12
C MET A 49 -8.17 9.44 -11.22
N LEU A 50 -7.28 8.52 -10.84
CA LEU A 50 -6.57 7.64 -11.78
C LEU A 50 -7.55 6.71 -12.52
N LEU A 51 -8.55 6.18 -11.81
CA LEU A 51 -9.63 5.40 -12.41
C LEU A 51 -10.37 6.22 -13.49
N SER A 52 -10.77 7.46 -13.17
CA SER A 52 -11.50 8.34 -14.09
C SER A 52 -10.68 8.63 -15.34
N VAL A 53 -9.43 9.05 -15.18
CA VAL A 53 -8.54 9.41 -16.31
C VAL A 53 -8.27 8.20 -17.21
N THR A 54 -7.93 7.05 -16.63
CA THR A 54 -7.65 5.84 -17.41
C THR A 54 -8.90 5.33 -18.13
N TYR A 55 -10.06 5.42 -17.48
CA TYR A 55 -11.32 5.03 -18.09
C TYR A 55 -11.74 5.98 -19.22
N GLU A 56 -11.56 7.30 -19.07
CA GLU A 56 -11.88 8.27 -20.10
C GLU A 56 -11.06 8.08 -21.37
N LEU A 57 -9.76 7.78 -21.22
CA LEU A 57 -8.84 7.56 -22.33
C LEU A 57 -9.10 6.24 -23.05
N THR A 58 -9.41 5.18 -22.31
CA THR A 58 -9.48 3.82 -22.87
C THR A 58 -10.91 3.32 -23.10
N LYS A 59 -11.90 3.97 -22.49
CA LYS A 59 -13.33 3.57 -22.43
C LYS A 59 -13.55 2.10 -22.03
N SER A 60 -12.59 1.50 -21.32
CA SER A 60 -12.57 0.08 -20.97
C SER A 60 -12.04 -0.12 -19.56
N TYR A 61 -12.86 -0.75 -18.71
CA TYR A 61 -12.48 -1.10 -17.34
C TYR A 61 -11.36 -2.14 -17.29
N GLN A 62 -11.25 -3.03 -18.28
CA GLN A 62 -10.19 -4.04 -18.32
C GLN A 62 -8.81 -3.39 -18.39
N MET A 63 -8.67 -2.35 -19.21
CA MET A 63 -7.41 -1.61 -19.35
C MET A 63 -7.08 -0.82 -18.08
N THR A 64 -8.08 -0.20 -17.46
CA THR A 64 -7.90 0.45 -16.15
C THR A 64 -7.42 -0.53 -15.07
N LEU A 65 -8.02 -1.72 -14.99
CA LEU A 65 -7.59 -2.75 -14.03
C LEU A 65 -6.16 -3.23 -14.28
N LEU A 66 -5.74 -3.34 -15.54
CA LEU A 66 -4.35 -3.66 -15.89
C LEU A 66 -3.36 -2.59 -15.41
N VAL A 67 -3.74 -1.31 -15.47
CA VAL A 67 -2.92 -0.21 -14.91
C VAL A 67 -2.76 -0.36 -13.39
N PHE A 68 -3.84 -0.68 -12.66
CA PHE A 68 -3.77 -0.95 -11.22
C PHE A 68 -2.92 -2.18 -10.90
N ILE A 69 -3.02 -3.25 -11.69
CA ILE A 69 -2.16 -4.43 -11.54
C ILE A 69 -0.68 -4.04 -11.74
N ALA A 70 -0.36 -3.25 -12.76
CA ALA A 70 1.00 -2.77 -13.00
C ALA A 70 1.52 -1.93 -11.81
N LEU A 71 0.70 -1.04 -11.25
CA LEU A 71 1.03 -0.27 -10.04
C LEU A 71 1.31 -1.19 -8.83
N TYR A 72 0.51 -2.24 -8.62
CA TYR A 72 0.76 -3.23 -7.55
C TYR A 72 2.05 -4.02 -7.78
N VAL A 73 2.39 -4.38 -9.02
CA VAL A 73 3.66 -5.04 -9.34
C VAL A 73 4.84 -4.12 -9.02
N VAL A 74 4.76 -2.84 -9.38
CA VAL A 74 5.79 -1.85 -9.02
C VAL A 74 5.93 -1.72 -7.50
N ALA A 75 4.82 -1.65 -6.76
CA ALA A 75 4.83 -1.60 -5.30
C ALA A 75 5.51 -2.85 -4.68
N LEU A 76 5.23 -4.03 -5.24
CA LEU A 76 5.86 -5.29 -4.81
C LEU A 76 7.37 -5.30 -5.08
N VAL A 77 7.82 -4.81 -6.24
CA VAL A 77 9.25 -4.66 -6.55
C VAL A 77 9.92 -3.71 -5.55
N ILE A 78 9.31 -2.56 -5.27
CA ILE A 78 9.83 -1.59 -4.30
C ILE A 78 9.94 -2.23 -2.91
N ALA A 79 8.91 -2.95 -2.45
CA ALA A 79 8.92 -3.66 -1.18
C ALA A 79 10.04 -4.71 -1.10
N HIS A 80 10.26 -5.47 -2.19
CA HIS A 80 11.35 -6.44 -2.25
C HIS A 80 12.74 -5.77 -2.21
N LEU A 81 12.91 -4.63 -2.86
CA LEU A 81 14.16 -3.86 -2.83
C LEU A 81 14.43 -3.28 -1.44
N LEU A 82 13.40 -2.73 -0.79
CA LEU A 82 13.47 -2.25 0.60
C LEU A 82 13.86 -3.37 1.57
N LYS A 83 13.23 -4.55 1.45
CA LYS A 83 13.59 -5.72 2.26
C LYS A 83 15.06 -6.11 2.09
N LYS A 84 15.57 -6.15 0.86
CA LYS A 84 16.99 -6.47 0.60
C LYS A 84 17.95 -5.43 1.20
N ARG A 85 17.57 -4.15 1.22
CA ARG A 85 18.38 -3.08 1.82
C ARG A 85 18.33 -3.08 3.34
N GLY A 86 17.15 -3.31 3.92
CA GLY A 86 16.97 -3.43 5.38
C GLY A 86 17.78 -4.59 5.97
N LEU A 87 17.82 -5.75 5.28
CA LEU A 87 18.64 -6.89 5.69
C LEU A 87 20.15 -6.61 5.66
N ARG A 88 20.63 -5.70 4.80
CA ARG A 88 22.05 -5.31 4.74
C ARG A 88 22.46 -4.29 5.81
N GLN A 89 21.52 -3.61 6.45
CA GLN A 89 21.82 -2.66 7.51
C GLN A 89 21.96 -3.32 8.89
N VAL A 90 21.46 -4.55 9.05
CA VAL A 90 21.46 -5.30 10.32
C VAL A 90 22.53 -6.40 10.35
N ALA A 91 23.17 -6.70 9.21
CA ALA A 91 24.31 -7.62 9.09
C ALA A 91 25.63 -6.86 9.00
#